data_AF-A0A5B9DQR4-F1
#
_entry.id   AF-A0A5B9DQR4-F1
#
_cell.length_a   1.000
_cell.length_b   1.000
_cell.length_c   1.000
_cell.angle_alpha   90.00
_cell.angle_beta   90.00
_cell.angle_gamma   90.00
#
_symmetry.space_group_name_H-M   'P 1'
#
loop_
_entity.id
_entity.type
_entity.pdbx_description
1 polymer ?
#
loop_
_entity_poly.entity_id
_entity_poly.type
_entity_poly.pdbx_seq_one_letter_code
_entity_poly.pdbx_strand_id
1 'polypeptide(L)'
;MLEKLLKFDEFIFPQVTKIIYYIGLVLIALFSVLGALGALFAGIAQNNFGGGLVGLVGALIGGAVGVLVWRITVELWTVVFSIHDILKEIRDRKTGL
;
A
#
# COMPACT_ATOMS: atom_id res chain seq x y z
N MET A 1 8.24 -20.52 2.16
CA MET A 1 7.65 -19.19 2.46
C MET A 1 6.22 -19.08 1.93
N LEU A 2 5.94 -19.47 0.68
CA LEU A 2 4.58 -19.47 0.11
C LEU A 2 3.59 -20.40 0.85
N GLU A 3 4.03 -21.58 1.28
CA GLU A 3 3.17 -22.52 2.03
C GLU A 3 2.77 -22.00 3.42
N LYS A 4 3.62 -21.18 4.05
CA LYS A 4 3.32 -20.51 5.31
C LYS A 4 2.34 -19.35 5.11
N LEU A 5 2.33 -18.70 3.94
CA LEU A 5 1.34 -17.66 3.61
C LEU A 5 -0.07 -18.25 3.38
N LEU A 6 -0.17 -19.52 3.00
CA LEU A 6 -1.44 -20.23 2.79
C LEU A 6 -1.94 -20.94 4.05
N LYS A 7 -1.07 -21.18 5.03
CA LYS A 7 -1.44 -21.72 6.35
C LYS A 7 -1.62 -20.58 7.36
N PHE A 8 -2.88 -20.29 7.68
CA PHE A 8 -3.30 -19.28 8.66
C PHE A 8 -3.04 -19.67 10.14
N ASP A 9 -2.12 -20.59 10.41
CA ASP A 9 -1.89 -21.17 11.75
C ASP A 9 -0.93 -20.34 12.63
N GLU A 10 -0.08 -19.49 12.01
CA GLU A 10 0.90 -18.67 12.72
C GLU A 10 0.73 -17.21 12.31
N PHE A 11 0.77 -16.28 13.26
CA PHE A 11 0.78 -14.84 12.99
C PHE A 11 2.12 -14.45 12.33
N ILE A 12 2.27 -14.75 11.04
CA ILE A 12 3.41 -14.35 10.18
C ILE A 12 3.31 -12.84 9.84
N PHE A 13 2.31 -12.16 10.38
CA PHE A 13 1.86 -10.83 10.00
C PHE A 13 2.99 -9.77 9.95
N PRO A 14 3.95 -9.69 10.90
CA PRO A 14 5.00 -8.67 10.86
C PRO A 14 5.93 -8.78 9.64
N GLN A 15 6.15 -10.00 9.13
CA GLN A 15 6.94 -10.22 7.92
C GLN A 15 6.12 -9.95 6.65
N VAL A 16 4.82 -10.28 6.67
CA VAL A 16 3.91 -10.04 5.54
C VAL A 16 3.70 -8.54 5.31
N THR A 17 3.60 -7.72 6.37
CA THR A 17 3.33 -6.28 6.21
C THR A 17 4.46 -5.57 5.45
N LYS A 18 5.72 -5.98 5.62
CA LYS A 18 6.85 -5.45 4.85
C LYS A 18 6.71 -5.76 3.37
N ILE A 19 6.32 -6.98 3.02
CA ILE A 19 6.12 -7.40 1.62
C ILE A 19 4.97 -6.59 1.00
N ILE A 20 3.85 -6.47 1.72
CA ILE A 20 2.70 -5.66 1.29
C ILE A 20 3.12 -4.21 1.06
N TYR A 21 3.90 -3.61 1.96
CA TYR A 21 4.36 -2.23 1.84
C TYR A 21 5.09 -1.98 0.52
N TYR A 22 6.08 -2.81 0.18
CA TYR A 22 6.84 -2.68 -1.06
C TYR A 22 5.97 -2.92 -2.30
N ILE A 23 5.07 -3.91 -2.27
CA ILE A 23 4.13 -4.15 -3.36
C ILE A 23 3.25 -2.91 -3.60
N GLY A 24 2.69 -2.33 -2.56
CA GLY A 24 1.86 -1.13 -2.69
C GLY A 24 2.64 0.07 -3.19
N LEU A 25 3.89 0.27 -2.76
CA LEU A 25 4.76 1.32 -3.32
C LEU A 25 5.01 1.13 -4.81
N VAL A 26 5.33 -0.09 -5.24
CA VAL A 26 5.55 -0.40 -6.66
C VAL A 26 4.28 -0.14 -7.47
N LEU A 27 3.11 -0.53 -6.95
CA LEU A 27 1.83 -0.27 -7.59
C LEU A 27 1.54 1.23 -7.70
N ILE A 28 1.73 2.01 -6.63
CA ILE A 28 1.51 3.46 -6.64
C ILE A 28 2.45 4.12 -7.66
N ALA A 29 3.72 3.75 -7.68
CA ALA A 29 4.68 4.25 -8.65
C ALA A 29 4.24 3.90 -10.09
N LEU A 30 3.86 2.65 -10.34
CA LEU A 30 3.42 2.18 -11.65
C LEU A 30 2.16 2.93 -12.10
N PHE A 31 1.13 3.03 -11.26
CA PHE A 31 -0.11 3.74 -11.59
C PHE A 31 0.11 5.24 -11.78
N SER A 32 1.02 5.85 -11.02
CA SER A 32 1.36 7.27 -11.19
C SER A 32 2.02 7.53 -12.54
N VAL A 33 2.97 6.67 -12.94
CA VAL A 33 3.65 6.76 -14.25
C VAL A 33 2.66 6.48 -15.38
N LEU A 34 1.85 5.43 -15.28
CA LEU A 34 0.84 5.11 -16.28
C LEU A 34 -0.22 6.22 -16.40
N GLY A 35 -0.65 6.80 -15.28
CA GLY A 35 -1.57 7.94 -15.26
C GLY A 35 -0.97 9.19 -15.90
N ALA A 36 0.30 9.48 -15.62
CA ALA A 36 1.04 10.59 -16.23
C ALA A 36 1.16 10.44 -17.76
N LEU A 37 1.56 9.25 -18.23
CA LEU A 37 1.66 8.94 -19.65
C LEU A 37 0.28 8.96 -20.31
N GLY A 38 -0.73 8.38 -19.68
CA GLY A 38 -2.11 8.37 -20.16
C GLY A 38 -2.68 9.77 -20.32
N ALA A 39 -2.41 10.68 -19.37
CA ALA A 39 -2.82 12.07 -19.45
C ALA A 39 -2.17 12.81 -20.64
N LEU A 40 -0.88 12.58 -20.87
CA LEU A 40 -0.17 13.17 -22.02
C LEU A 40 -0.71 12.64 -23.35
N PHE A 41 -0.90 11.32 -23.49
CA PHE A 41 -1.49 10.73 -24.69
C PHE A 41 -2.90 11.24 -24.95
N ALA A 42 -3.75 11.33 -23.92
CA ALA A 42 -5.10 11.87 -24.05
C ALA A 42 -5.10 13.35 -24.47
N GLY A 43 -4.19 14.16 -23.90
CA GLY A 43 -4.03 15.56 -24.26
C GLY A 43 -3.64 15.77 -25.72
N ILE A 44 -2.72 14.95 -26.24
CA ILE A 44 -2.31 14.97 -27.65
C ILE A 44 -3.47 14.51 -28.55
N ALA A 45 -4.12 13.39 -28.22
CA ALA A 45 -5.20 12.83 -29.04
C ALA A 45 -6.42 13.76 -29.16
N GLN A 46 -6.72 14.54 -28.12
CA GLN A 46 -7.84 15.48 -28.09
C GLN A 46 -7.44 16.90 -28.53
N ASN A 47 -6.19 17.10 -28.98
CA ASN A 47 -5.64 18.41 -29.31
C ASN A 47 -5.78 19.43 -28.15
N ASN A 48 -5.82 18.92 -26.91
CA ASN A 48 -5.99 19.68 -25.68
C ASN A 48 -4.74 19.53 -24.81
N PHE A 49 -3.67 20.23 -25.22
CA PHE A 49 -2.38 20.16 -24.56
C PHE A 49 -2.43 20.65 -23.10
N GLY A 50 -3.27 21.66 -22.82
CA GLY A 50 -3.48 22.18 -21.47
C GLY A 50 -4.09 21.13 -20.53
N GLY A 51 -5.10 20.39 -21.00
CA GLY A 51 -5.69 19.29 -20.23
C GLY A 51 -4.70 18.16 -19.95
N GLY A 52 -3.85 17.81 -20.92
CA GLY A 52 -2.80 16.80 -20.75
C GLY A 52 -1.75 17.19 -19.71
N LEU A 53 -1.32 18.46 -19.70
CA LEU A 53 -0.38 18.99 -18.70
C LEU A 53 -0.98 19.00 -17.29
N VAL A 54 -2.25 19.42 -17.15
CA VAL A 54 -2.95 19.37 -15.85
C VAL A 54 -3.09 17.93 -15.36
N GLY A 55 -3.40 16.99 -16.26
CA GLY A 55 -3.47 15.58 -15.91
C GLY A 55 -2.12 14.99 -15.50
N LEU A 56 -1.01 15.39 -16.15
CA LEU A 56 0.35 15.00 -15.76
C LEU A 56 0.67 15.46 -14.33
N VAL A 57 0.45 16.75 -14.04
CA VAL A 57 0.67 17.31 -12.71
C VAL A 57 -0.23 16.63 -11.67
N GLY A 58 -1.50 16.38 -12.04
CA GLY A 58 -2.46 15.65 -11.21
C GLY A 58 -2.01 14.23 -10.89
N ALA A 59 -1.43 13.50 -11.85
CA ALA A 59 -0.91 12.15 -11.64
C ALA A 59 0.31 12.14 -10.69
N LEU A 60 1.20 13.13 -10.80
CA LEU A 60 2.36 13.25 -9.90
C LEU A 60 1.94 13.60 -8.47
N ILE A 61 1.03 14.57 -8.32
CA ILE A 61 0.47 14.95 -7.01
C ILE A 61 -0.31 13.77 -6.42
N GLY A 62 -1.15 13.12 -7.22
CA GLY A 62 -1.91 11.94 -6.82
C GLY A 62 -1.01 10.78 -6.38
N GLY A 63 0.10 10.56 -7.08
CA GLY A 63 1.12 9.58 -6.68
C GLY A 63 1.76 9.91 -5.34
N ALA A 64 2.19 11.17 -5.14
CA ALA A 64 2.78 11.62 -3.89
C ALA A 64 1.80 11.47 -2.70
N VAL A 65 0.55 11.89 -2.89
CA VAL A 65 -0.52 11.70 -1.89
C VAL A 65 -0.78 10.21 -1.65
N GLY A 66 -0.79 9.39 -2.72
CA GLY A 66 -0.95 7.95 -2.64
C GLY A 66 0.10 7.28 -1.75
N VAL A 67 1.37 7.69 -1.88
CA VAL A 67 2.46 7.20 -1.02
C VAL A 67 2.21 7.55 0.45
N LEU A 68 1.77 8.78 0.74
CA LEU A 68 1.47 9.21 2.12
C LEU A 68 0.32 8.41 2.73
N VAL A 69 -0.79 8.27 1.99
CA VAL A 69 -1.96 7.50 2.43
C VAL A 69 -1.60 6.03 2.62
N TRP A 70 -0.79 5.46 1.72
CA TRP A 70 -0.33 4.08 1.83
C TRP A 70 0.48 3.84 3.11
N ARG A 71 1.38 4.78 3.44
CA ARG A 71 2.17 4.70 4.68
C ARG A 71 1.27 4.66 5.91
N ILE A 72 0.31 5.57 6.00
CA ILE A 72 -0.65 5.63 7.12
C ILE A 72 -1.45 4.32 7.20
N THR A 73 -1.91 3.81 6.05
CA THR A 73 -2.69 2.58 5.98
C THR A 73 -1.90 1.37 6.50
N VAL A 74 -0.64 1.23 6.06
CA VAL A 74 0.24 0.14 6.52
C VAL A 74 0.54 0.26 8.02
N GLU A 75 0.83 1.46 8.51
CA GLU A 75 1.06 1.71 9.94
C GLU A 75 -0.17 1.34 10.78
N LEU A 76 -1.38 1.73 10.35
CA LEU A 76 -2.63 1.37 11.03
C LEU A 76 -2.84 -0.13 11.09
N TRP A 77 -2.63 -0.85 9.97
CA TRP A 77 -2.73 -2.31 9.98
C TRP A 77 -1.72 -2.91 10.96
N THR A 78 -0.44 -2.52 10.91
CA THR A 78 0.57 -3.01 11.86
C THR A 78 0.17 -2.79 13.32
N VAL A 79 -0.41 -1.64 13.66
CA VAL A 79 -0.89 -1.35 15.02
C VAL A 79 -2.04 -2.26 15.43
N VAL A 80 -3.02 -2.48 14.56
CA VAL A 80 -4.15 -3.39 14.87
C VAL A 80 -3.64 -4.80 15.16
N PHE A 81 -2.68 -5.28 14.38
CA PHE A 81 -2.11 -6.60 14.59
C PHE A 81 -1.21 -6.68 15.84
N SER A 82 -0.47 -5.63 16.17
CA SER A 82 0.31 -5.62 17.42
C SER A 82 -0.59 -5.69 18.66
N ILE A 83 -1.77 -5.06 18.63
CA ILE A 83 -2.77 -5.17 19.70
C ILE A 83 -3.23 -6.63 19.86
N HIS A 84 -3.47 -7.33 18.73
CA HIS A 84 -3.84 -8.74 18.77
C HIS A 84 -2.75 -9.61 19.43
N ASP A 85 -1.49 -9.38 19.06
CA ASP A 85 -0.35 -10.13 19.64
C ASP A 85 -0.22 -9.88 21.15
N ILE A 86 -0.39 -8.64 21.60
CA ILE A 86 -0.38 -8.29 23.04
C ILE A 86 -1.52 -8.98 23.79
N LEU A 87 -2.73 -9.00 23.23
CA LEU A 87 -3.88 -9.70 23.81
C LEU A 87 -3.64 -11.20 23.93
N LYS A 88 -3.01 -11.81 22.92
CA LYS A 88 -2.62 -13.22 22.92
C LYS A 88 -1.62 -13.50 24.05
N GLU A 89 -0.62 -12.65 24.22
CA GLU A 89 0.38 -12.78 25.30
C GLU A 89 -0.27 -12.67 26.70
N ILE A 90 -1.19 -11.71 26.89
CA ILE A 90 -1.92 -11.55 28.16
C ILE A 90 -2.76 -12.80 28.46
N ARG A 91 -3.43 -13.37 27.45
CA ARG A 91 -4.20 -14.60 27.59
C ARG A 91 -3.31 -15.75 28.02
N ASP A 92 -2.20 -15.96 27.33
CA ASP A 92 -1.30 -17.10 27.56
C ASP A 92 -0.70 -17.02 28.98
N ARG A 93 -0.27 -15.83 29.42
CA ARG A 93 0.17 -15.57 30.81
C ARG A 93 -0.90 -15.86 31.86
N LYS A 94 -2.19 -15.61 31.56
CA LYS A 94 -3.31 -15.85 32.48
C LYS A 94 -3.66 -17.33 32.60
N THR A 95 -3.42 -18.13 31.56
CA THR A 95 -3.66 -19.58 31.54
C THR A 95 -2.54 -20.42 32.15
N GLY A 96 -1.41 -19.83 32.53
CA GLY A 96 -0.33 -20.53 33.25
C GLY A 96 0.42 -21.59 32.41
N LEU A 97 0.32 -21.50 31.09
CA LEU A 97 1.14 -22.23 30.12
C LEU A 97 2.34 -21.37 29.71
#